data_AF-A0A975A4T3-F1
#
_entry.id   AF-A0A975A4T3-F1
#
_cell.length_a   1.000
_cell.length_b   1.000
_cell.length_c   1.000
_cell.angle_alpha   90.00
_cell.angle_beta   90.00
_cell.angle_gamma   90.00
#
_symmetry.space_group_name_H-M   'P 1'
#
loop_
_entity.id
_entity.type
_entity.pdbx_description
1 polymer ?
#
loop_
_entity_poly.entity_id
_entity_poly.type
_entity_poly.pdbx_seq_one_letter_code
_entity_poly.pdbx_strand_id
1 'polypeptide(L)'
;MSNQTLLAATAETVRAFAAHEIDLETLQAGLQSVVTLLERTDSPGSSEVARVVRNVEGDLELIRFTVFGDEVHPAAMTALKPLRAHLRAAGDEHNCRACGYRWPSPPWGDDGRSPDFDICPCCEVEAGYEDVTPAGARAYRAEWLAHGAPWHDAGTPHDGLTTEERLTHVPPGFE
;
A
#
# COMPACT_ATOMS: atom_id res chain seq x y z
N MET A 1 -1.77 14.29 -15.92
CA MET A 1 -1.44 13.35 -14.82
C MET A 1 -2.37 12.15 -14.98
N SER A 2 -1.85 10.92 -14.98
CA SER A 2 -2.70 9.73 -15.10
C SER A 2 -3.42 9.45 -13.77
N ASN A 3 -4.54 8.72 -13.81
CA ASN A 3 -5.24 8.29 -12.59
C ASN A 3 -4.32 7.49 -11.67
N GLN A 4 -3.38 6.72 -12.23
CA GLN A 4 -2.44 5.90 -11.46
C GLN A 4 -1.40 6.76 -10.73
N THR A 5 -0.89 7.82 -11.34
CA THR A 5 -0.02 8.79 -10.66
C THR A 5 -0.74 9.49 -9.50
N LEU A 6 -2.02 9.83 -9.70
CA LEU A 6 -2.82 10.46 -8.65
C LEU A 6 -3.10 9.50 -7.48
N LEU A 7 -3.42 8.24 -7.77
CA LEU A 7 -3.61 7.19 -6.78
C LEU A 7 -2.34 6.90 -5.98
N ALA A 8 -1.18 6.78 -6.66
CA ALA A 8 0.11 6.57 -6.01
C ALA A 8 0.48 7.73 -5.07
N ALA A 9 0.27 8.98 -5.51
CA ALA A 9 0.46 10.16 -4.67
C ALA A 9 -0.49 10.16 -3.46
N THR A 10 -1.75 9.75 -3.65
CA THR A 10 -2.72 9.62 -2.55
C THR A 10 -2.31 8.55 -1.54
N ALA A 11 -1.82 7.41 -2.03
CA ALA A 11 -1.31 6.32 -1.20
C ALA A 11 -0.11 6.78 -0.35
N GLU A 12 0.78 7.58 -0.93
CA GLU A 12 1.93 8.16 -0.24
C GLU A 12 1.51 9.12 0.88
N THR A 13 0.59 10.04 0.60
CA THR A 13 0.06 10.96 1.62
C THR A 13 -0.57 10.19 2.80
N VAL A 14 -1.32 9.12 2.50
CA VAL A 14 -1.95 8.29 3.54
C VAL A 14 -0.90 7.49 4.34
N ARG A 15 0.21 7.07 3.72
CA ARG A 15 1.35 6.46 4.40
C ARG A 15 2.05 7.45 5.32
N ALA A 16 2.36 8.65 4.85
CA ALA A 16 2.99 9.71 5.63
C ALA A 16 2.16 10.06 6.88
N PHE A 17 0.82 10.13 6.75
CA PHE A 17 -0.05 10.34 7.91
C PHE A 17 0.01 9.19 8.91
N ALA A 18 -0.03 7.94 8.41
CA ALA A 18 0.09 6.75 9.26
C ALA A 18 1.44 6.65 9.98
N ALA A 19 2.50 7.22 9.39
CA ALA A 19 3.84 7.30 9.96
C ALA A 19 4.06 8.52 10.88
N HIS A 20 3.02 9.33 11.13
CA HIS A 20 3.09 10.58 11.90
C HIS A 20 4.00 11.65 11.29
N GLU A 21 4.26 11.59 9.98
CA GLU A 21 5.09 12.57 9.26
C GLU A 21 4.32 13.81 8.83
N ILE A 22 2.99 13.69 8.71
CA ILE A 22 2.06 14.78 8.42
C ILE A 22 0.87 14.74 9.37
N ASP A 23 0.26 15.90 9.60
CA ASP A 23 -0.95 16.05 10.43
C ASP A 23 -2.25 15.75 9.65
N LEU A 24 -3.36 15.71 10.40
CA LEU A 24 -4.69 15.42 9.85
C LEU A 24 -5.16 16.51 8.86
N GLU A 25 -4.78 17.76 9.10
CA GLU A 25 -5.13 18.89 8.22
C GLU A 25 -4.46 18.75 6.86
N THR A 26 -3.17 18.40 6.85
CA THR A 26 -2.38 18.15 5.63
C THR A 26 -2.92 16.95 4.86
N LEU A 27 -3.29 15.87 5.56
CA LEU A 27 -3.95 14.72 4.94
C LEU A 27 -5.27 15.12 4.27
N GLN A 28 -6.13 15.87 4.95
CA GLN A 28 -7.42 16.33 4.41
C GLN A 28 -7.25 17.23 3.18
N ALA A 29 -6.33 18.19 3.23
CA ALA A 29 -6.04 19.05 2.08
C ALA A 29 -5.57 18.25 0.86
N GLY A 30 -4.76 17.20 1.10
CA GLY A 30 -4.33 16.25 0.08
C GLY A 30 -5.51 15.48 -0.54
N LEU A 31 -6.39 14.91 0.27
CA LEU A 31 -7.57 14.17 -0.19
C LEU A 31 -8.55 15.06 -0.97
N GLN A 32 -8.78 16.30 -0.52
CA GLN A 32 -9.66 17.26 -1.21
C GLN A 32 -9.14 17.61 -2.61
N SER A 33 -7.83 17.78 -2.74
CA SER A 33 -7.17 18.00 -4.02
C SER A 33 -7.34 16.80 -4.96
N VAL A 34 -7.27 15.58 -4.43
CA VAL A 34 -7.47 14.33 -5.18
C VAL A 34 -8.90 14.20 -5.71
N VAL A 35 -9.91 14.48 -4.88
CA VAL A 35 -11.33 14.50 -5.31
C VAL A 35 -11.53 15.44 -6.49
N THR A 36 -11.02 16.67 -6.35
CA THR A 36 -11.14 17.72 -7.38
C THR A 36 -10.50 17.29 -8.70
N LEU A 37 -9.38 16.55 -8.65
CA LEU A 37 -8.67 16.08 -9.83
C LEU A 37 -9.33 14.85 -10.47
N LEU A 38 -9.86 13.91 -9.68
CA LEU A 38 -10.59 12.74 -10.18
C LEU A 38 -11.91 13.12 -10.84
N GLU A 39 -12.58 14.16 -10.36
CA GLU A 39 -13.84 14.64 -10.94
C GLU A 39 -13.64 15.34 -12.30
N ARG A 40 -12.41 15.74 -12.61
CA ARG A 40 -12.06 16.33 -13.91
C ARG A 40 -11.66 15.29 -14.94
N THR A 41 -11.56 14.01 -14.57
CA THR A 41 -11.22 12.91 -15.48
C THR A 41 -12.45 12.06 -15.79
N ASP A 42 -12.88 12.05 -17.05
CA ASP A 42 -13.98 11.22 -17.58
C ASP A 42 -13.56 9.75 -17.77
N SER A 43 -13.07 9.10 -16.72
CA SER A 43 -12.67 7.68 -16.76
C SER A 43 -13.64 6.83 -15.93
N PRO A 44 -14.09 5.66 -16.41
CA PRO A 44 -15.02 4.81 -15.64
C PRO A 44 -14.52 4.49 -14.22
N GLY A 45 -13.21 4.28 -14.04
CA GLY A 45 -12.58 3.98 -12.75
C GLY A 45 -12.36 5.18 -11.83
N SER A 46 -12.39 6.42 -12.33
CA SER A 46 -12.26 7.62 -11.48
C SER A 46 -13.50 7.81 -10.60
N SER A 47 -14.67 7.37 -11.06
CA SER A 47 -15.94 7.50 -10.34
C SER A 47 -15.99 6.69 -9.04
N GLU A 48 -15.44 5.48 -9.03
CA GLU A 48 -15.42 4.60 -7.86
C GLU A 48 -14.41 5.07 -6.82
N VAL A 49 -13.19 5.40 -7.25
CA VAL A 49 -12.15 5.97 -6.37
C VAL A 49 -12.62 7.29 -5.78
N ALA A 50 -13.17 8.20 -6.58
CA ALA A 50 -13.67 9.49 -6.09
C ALA A 50 -14.77 9.31 -5.04
N ARG A 51 -15.64 8.30 -5.18
CA ARG A 51 -16.65 7.96 -4.17
C ARG A 51 -16.01 7.52 -2.84
N VAL A 52 -14.99 6.67 -2.90
CA VAL A 52 -14.29 6.20 -1.69
C VAL A 52 -13.55 7.35 -1.01
N VAL A 53 -12.85 8.20 -1.78
CA VAL A 53 -12.14 9.37 -1.24
C VAL A 53 -13.12 10.33 -0.58
N ARG A 54 -14.28 10.63 -1.18
CA ARG A 54 -15.31 11.51 -0.57
C ARG A 54 -15.86 10.97 0.75
N ASN A 55 -16.13 9.67 0.83
CA ASN A 55 -16.63 9.08 2.06
C ASN A 55 -15.59 9.21 3.20
N VAL A 56 -14.33 8.95 2.88
CA VAL A 56 -13.24 9.10 3.86
C VAL A 56 -12.99 10.55 4.23
N GLU A 57 -13.06 11.47 3.27
CA GLU A 57 -12.94 12.92 3.54
C GLU A 57 -14.03 13.40 4.50
N GLY A 58 -15.29 13.03 4.28
CA GLY A 58 -16.40 13.33 5.19
C GLY A 58 -16.24 12.72 6.59
N ASP A 59 -15.76 11.48 6.68
CA ASP A 59 -15.48 10.84 7.98
C ASP A 59 -14.35 11.57 8.73
N LEU A 60 -13.29 11.96 8.03
CA LEU A 60 -12.17 12.70 8.62
C LEU A 60 -12.57 14.12 9.01
N GLU A 61 -13.45 14.78 8.25
CA GLU A 61 -14.00 16.10 8.61
C GLU A 61 -14.75 16.02 9.94
N LEU A 62 -15.63 15.03 10.10
CA LEU A 62 -16.36 14.79 11.35
C LEU A 62 -15.40 14.50 12.53
N ILE A 63 -14.33 13.75 12.30
CA ILE A 63 -13.31 13.44 13.30
C ILE A 63 -12.54 14.71 13.71
N ARG A 64 -12.14 15.56 12.74
CA ARG A 64 -11.50 16.86 13.03
C ARG A 64 -12.40 17.76 13.88
N PHE A 65 -13.71 17.75 13.66
CA PHE A 65 -14.66 18.53 14.46
C PHE A 65 -14.87 18.00 15.88
N THR A 66 -14.56 16.73 16.14
CA THR A 66 -14.88 16.04 17.40
C THR A 66 -13.66 15.70 18.26
N VAL A 67 -12.46 15.71 17.68
CA VAL A 67 -11.19 15.41 18.35
C VAL A 67 -10.36 16.69 18.45
N PHE A 68 -10.04 17.09 19.67
CA PHE A 68 -9.14 18.22 19.95
C PHE A 68 -7.71 17.72 20.17
N GLY A 69 -6.72 18.23 19.40
CA GLY A 69 -5.29 17.98 19.60
C GLY A 69 -4.58 17.22 18.45
N ASP A 70 -3.25 17.25 18.45
CA ASP A 70 -2.35 16.78 17.37
C ASP A 70 -2.13 15.25 17.33
N GLU A 71 -2.84 14.48 18.15
CA GLU A 71 -2.65 13.03 18.21
C GLU A 71 -3.41 12.34 17.07
N VAL A 72 -2.69 11.53 16.28
CA VAL A 72 -3.28 10.64 15.26
C VAL A 72 -4.37 9.81 15.92
N HIS A 73 -5.61 10.18 15.65
CA HIS A 73 -6.73 9.61 16.37
C HIS A 73 -7.00 8.19 15.85
N PRO A 74 -7.16 7.17 16.70
CA PRO A 74 -7.51 5.80 16.27
C PRO A 74 -8.76 5.74 15.37
N ALA A 75 -9.68 6.72 15.51
CA ALA A 75 -10.82 6.85 14.60
C ALA A 75 -10.42 7.30 13.19
N ALA A 76 -9.43 8.20 13.03
CA ALA A 76 -8.94 8.61 11.71
C ALA A 76 -8.28 7.44 10.99
N MET A 77 -7.47 6.65 11.70
CA MET A 77 -6.89 5.42 11.17
C MET A 77 -7.95 4.37 10.79
N THR A 78 -9.06 4.33 11.52
CA THR A 78 -10.21 3.46 11.20
C THR A 78 -10.95 3.95 9.96
N ALA A 79 -11.23 5.25 9.86
CA ALA A 79 -11.87 5.88 8.70
C ALA A 79 -11.03 5.74 7.42
N LEU A 80 -9.71 5.71 7.55
CA LEU A 80 -8.79 5.50 6.43
C LEU A 80 -8.74 4.05 5.92
N LYS A 81 -9.24 3.04 6.65
CA LYS A 81 -9.14 1.63 6.24
C LYS A 81 -9.70 1.34 4.84
N PRO A 82 -10.92 1.80 4.47
CA PRO A 82 -11.49 1.53 3.14
C PRO A 82 -10.66 2.19 2.03
N LEU A 83 -10.18 3.41 2.26
CA LEU A 83 -9.34 4.12 1.30
C LEU A 83 -7.97 3.45 1.18
N ARG A 84 -7.34 3.04 2.28
CA ARG A 84 -6.10 2.25 2.25
C ARG A 84 -6.26 0.95 1.46
N ALA A 85 -7.37 0.24 1.59
CA ALA A 85 -7.62 -0.96 0.78
C ALA A 85 -7.67 -0.68 -0.73
N HIS A 86 -8.24 0.46 -1.14
CA HIS A 86 -8.29 0.88 -2.55
C HIS A 86 -6.97 1.47 -3.06
N LEU A 87 -6.23 2.16 -2.21
CA LEU A 87 -4.96 2.81 -2.54
C LEU A 87 -3.77 1.86 -2.52
N ARG A 88 -3.83 0.78 -1.71
CA ARG A 88 -2.82 -0.28 -1.66
C ARG A 88 -2.57 -0.89 -3.05
N ALA A 89 -3.60 -1.00 -3.89
CA ALA A 89 -3.43 -1.41 -5.28
C ALA A 89 -2.58 -0.47 -6.18
N ALA A 90 -2.25 0.75 -5.72
CA ALA A 90 -1.55 1.78 -6.51
C ALA A 90 -0.16 2.15 -5.96
N GLY A 91 0.47 1.24 -5.23
CA GLY A 91 1.88 1.36 -4.82
C GLY A 91 2.49 0.04 -4.35
N ASP A 92 1.66 -0.99 -4.15
CA ASP A 92 2.05 -2.34 -3.80
C ASP A 92 2.47 -3.16 -5.03
N GLU A 93 2.39 -2.62 -6.26
CA GLU A 93 2.87 -3.32 -7.45
C GLU A 93 4.36 -3.64 -7.38
N HIS A 94 5.11 -2.87 -6.59
CA HIS A 94 6.53 -3.08 -6.30
C HIS A 94 6.76 -4.02 -5.12
N ASN A 95 5.74 -4.39 -4.34
CA ASN A 95 5.96 -5.15 -3.13
C ASN A 95 5.92 -6.65 -3.42
N CYS A 96 6.86 -7.38 -2.83
CA CYS A 96 6.86 -8.83 -2.85
C CYS A 96 5.56 -9.36 -2.24
N ARG A 97 4.85 -10.19 -2.98
CA ARG A 97 3.61 -10.84 -2.54
C ARG A 97 3.83 -11.78 -1.36
N ALA A 98 5.04 -12.31 -1.17
CA ALA A 98 5.37 -13.19 -0.05
C ALA A 98 5.86 -12.42 1.18
N CYS A 99 6.78 -11.46 1.09
CA CYS A 99 7.37 -10.86 2.30
C CYS A 99 7.15 -9.35 2.46
N GLY A 100 6.63 -8.65 1.45
CA GLY A 100 6.45 -7.20 1.46
C GLY A 100 7.71 -6.37 1.15
N TYR A 101 8.83 -7.01 0.78
CA TYR A 101 10.01 -6.29 0.28
C TYR A 101 9.66 -5.43 -0.94
N ARG A 102 10.08 -4.16 -0.95
CA ARG A 102 9.85 -3.25 -2.06
C ARG A 102 10.93 -3.38 -3.11
N TRP A 103 10.57 -3.88 -4.27
CA TRP A 103 11.43 -4.03 -5.42
C TRP A 103 11.73 -2.69 -6.11
N PRO A 104 12.88 -2.56 -6.79
CA PRO A 104 13.19 -1.41 -7.64
C PRO A 104 12.25 -1.27 -8.85
N SER A 105 11.74 -2.39 -9.36
CA SER A 105 10.76 -2.51 -10.44
C SER A 105 9.61 -3.43 -10.02
N PRO A 106 8.39 -3.29 -10.57
CA PRO A 106 7.27 -4.18 -10.25
C PRO A 106 7.56 -5.63 -10.65
N PRO A 107 7.68 -6.60 -9.72
CA PRO A 107 7.96 -8.00 -10.06
C PRO A 107 6.83 -8.67 -10.87
N TRP A 108 5.65 -8.04 -10.90
CA TRP A 108 4.47 -8.50 -11.63
C TRP A 108 4.08 -7.56 -12.77
N GLY A 109 5.02 -6.73 -13.23
CA GLY A 109 4.81 -5.73 -14.27
C GLY A 109 3.85 -4.62 -13.85
N ASP A 110 3.74 -3.59 -14.69
CA ASP A 110 2.83 -2.47 -14.47
C ASP A 110 1.34 -2.89 -14.46
N ASP A 111 1.02 -4.05 -15.02
CA ASP A 111 -0.31 -4.64 -15.05
C ASP A 111 -0.65 -5.50 -13.83
N GLY A 112 0.35 -5.78 -12.97
CA GLY A 112 0.23 -6.66 -11.80
C GLY A 112 -0.05 -8.13 -12.15
N ARG A 113 0.15 -8.55 -13.40
CA ARG A 113 -0.21 -9.88 -13.93
C ARG A 113 0.91 -10.56 -14.71
N SER A 114 1.88 -9.79 -15.18
CA SER A 114 2.97 -10.26 -16.02
C SER A 114 4.26 -10.36 -15.20
N PRO A 115 4.58 -11.52 -14.59
CA PRO A 115 5.77 -11.66 -13.76
C PRO A 115 7.05 -11.49 -14.59
N ASP A 116 8.08 -10.91 -13.97
CA ASP A 116 9.42 -10.84 -14.55
C ASP A 116 10.28 -12.07 -14.25
N PHE A 117 9.81 -12.94 -13.35
CA PHE A 117 10.50 -14.14 -12.85
C PHE A 117 11.78 -13.84 -12.07
N ASP A 118 11.93 -12.63 -11.53
CA ASP A 118 13.02 -12.32 -10.64
C ASP A 118 12.78 -12.93 -9.24
N ILE A 119 13.89 -13.15 -8.53
CA ILE A 119 13.91 -13.77 -7.20
C ILE A 119 14.04 -12.69 -6.12
N CYS A 120 13.15 -12.72 -5.13
CA CYS A 120 13.14 -11.73 -4.07
C CYS A 120 14.42 -11.83 -3.21
N PRO A 121 15.22 -10.75 -3.07
CA PRO A 121 16.48 -10.81 -2.30
C PRO A 121 16.25 -11.05 -0.81
N CYS A 122 15.05 -10.73 -0.31
CA CYS A 122 14.68 -10.96 1.07
C CYS A 122 14.29 -12.42 1.32
N CYS A 123 13.28 -12.94 0.62
CA CYS A 123 12.64 -14.22 0.97
C CYS A 123 12.83 -15.34 -0.07
N GLU A 124 13.57 -15.07 -1.15
CA GLU A 124 13.85 -16.02 -2.26
C GLU A 124 12.62 -16.47 -3.06
N VAL A 125 11.43 -15.90 -2.83
CA VAL A 125 10.27 -16.22 -3.68
C VAL A 125 10.53 -15.79 -5.12
N GLU A 126 10.18 -16.62 -6.09
CA GLU A 126 10.26 -16.30 -7.51
C GLU A 126 8.92 -15.73 -7.98
N ALA A 127 8.94 -14.50 -8.53
CA ALA A 127 7.75 -13.86 -9.03
C ALA A 127 7.14 -14.69 -10.17
N GLY A 128 5.88 -15.09 -10.03
CA GLY A 128 5.22 -15.92 -11.04
C GLY A 128 5.37 -17.43 -10.83
N TYR A 129 5.93 -17.87 -9.69
CA TYR A 129 5.95 -19.29 -9.31
C TYR A 129 5.19 -19.56 -8.01
N GLU A 130 5.79 -19.41 -6.82
CA GLU A 130 5.10 -19.68 -5.57
C GLU A 130 4.07 -18.60 -5.22
N ASP A 131 4.23 -17.39 -5.73
CA ASP A 131 3.37 -16.24 -5.46
C ASP A 131 2.31 -15.95 -6.54
N VAL A 132 2.09 -16.90 -7.47
CA VAL A 132 1.03 -16.80 -8.50
C VAL A 132 -0.35 -16.69 -7.87
N THR A 133 -0.56 -17.40 -6.76
CA THR A 133 -1.83 -17.40 -6.04
C THR A 133 -1.64 -16.90 -4.63
N PRO A 134 -2.65 -16.22 -4.05
CA PRO A 134 -2.67 -15.87 -2.63
C PRO A 134 -2.37 -17.04 -1.69
N ALA A 135 -2.90 -18.23 -1.99
CA ALA A 135 -2.67 -19.41 -1.16
C ALA A 135 -1.20 -19.89 -1.24
N GLY A 136 -0.61 -19.88 -2.43
CA GLY A 136 0.81 -20.21 -2.63
C GLY A 136 1.73 -19.24 -1.90
N ALA A 137 1.52 -17.93 -2.08
CA ALA A 137 2.32 -16.91 -1.40
C ALA A 137 2.25 -17.03 0.13
N ARG A 138 1.06 -17.29 0.68
CA ARG A 138 0.88 -17.53 2.13
C ARG A 138 1.59 -18.80 2.61
N ALA A 139 1.51 -19.90 1.85
CA ALA A 139 2.17 -21.14 2.20
C ALA A 139 3.69 -20.99 2.20
N TYR A 140 4.24 -20.37 1.16
CA TYR A 140 5.66 -20.04 1.06
C TYR A 140 6.12 -19.14 2.20
N ARG A 141 5.38 -18.04 2.48
CA ARG A 141 5.67 -17.15 3.61
C ARG A 141 5.71 -17.93 4.93
N ALA A 142 4.73 -18.80 5.18
CA ALA A 142 4.68 -19.57 6.42
C ALA A 142 5.92 -20.46 6.60
N GLU A 143 6.39 -21.08 5.52
CA GLU A 143 7.63 -21.86 5.53
C GLU A 143 8.85 -20.98 5.78
N TRP A 144 8.99 -19.86 5.06
CA TRP A 144 10.09 -18.89 5.26
C TRP A 144 10.12 -18.36 6.70
N LEU A 145 8.96 -18.02 7.28
CA LEU A 145 8.84 -17.59 8.68
C LEU A 145 9.23 -18.71 9.66
N ALA A 146 8.84 -19.96 9.39
CA ALA A 146 9.21 -21.10 10.24
C ALA A 146 10.73 -21.34 10.29
N HIS A 147 11.46 -20.92 9.25
CA HIS A 147 12.92 -20.96 9.19
C HIS A 147 13.60 -19.70 9.76
N GLY A 148 12.85 -18.81 10.40
CA GLY A 148 13.37 -17.61 11.05
C GLY A 148 13.48 -16.40 10.11
N ALA A 149 12.78 -16.44 8.97
CA ALA A 149 12.71 -15.34 8.01
C ALA A 149 14.10 -14.81 7.56
N PRO A 150 15.04 -15.71 7.17
CA PRO A 150 16.38 -15.28 6.81
C PRO A 150 16.34 -14.34 5.61
N TRP A 151 17.24 -13.35 5.60
CA TRP A 151 17.54 -12.57 4.42
C TRP A 151 18.45 -13.39 3.49
N HIS A 152 17.96 -13.74 2.31
CA HIS A 152 18.62 -14.72 1.46
C HIS A 152 19.81 -14.16 0.67
N ASP A 153 19.69 -12.96 0.08
CA ASP A 153 20.76 -12.41 -0.73
C ASP A 153 21.74 -11.56 0.10
N ALA A 154 22.88 -12.15 0.45
CA ALA A 154 23.96 -11.47 1.16
C ALA A 154 24.63 -10.33 0.34
N GLY A 155 24.43 -10.29 -0.99
CA GLY A 155 24.93 -9.25 -1.87
C GLY A 155 24.01 -8.02 -1.96
N THR A 156 22.74 -8.17 -1.59
CA THR A 156 21.78 -7.06 -1.54
C THR A 156 21.67 -6.50 -0.12
N PRO A 157 21.91 -5.19 0.08
CA PRO A 157 21.75 -4.58 1.39
C PRO A 157 20.34 -4.76 1.93
N HIS A 158 20.28 -5.01 3.24
CA HIS A 158 19.01 -5.03 3.96
C HIS A 158 18.29 -3.67 3.84
N ASP A 159 16.97 -3.70 3.72
CA ASP A 159 16.12 -2.52 3.56
C ASP A 159 15.93 -1.70 4.84
N GLY A 160 16.49 -2.17 5.95
CA GLY A 160 16.44 -1.53 7.26
C GLY A 160 15.19 -1.88 8.09
N LEU A 161 14.24 -2.64 7.54
CA LEU A 161 12.99 -2.99 8.21
C LEU A 161 13.09 -4.33 8.94
N THR A 162 12.49 -4.44 10.12
CA THR A 162 12.24 -5.76 10.73
C THR A 162 11.31 -6.60 9.86
N THR A 163 11.32 -7.92 10.06
CA THR A 163 10.41 -8.84 9.35
C THR A 163 8.95 -8.42 9.56
N GLU A 164 8.56 -8.08 10.78
CA GLU A 164 7.22 -7.67 11.15
C GLU A 164 6.79 -6.39 10.44
N GLU A 165 7.67 -5.38 10.39
CA GLU A 165 7.41 -4.12 9.66
C GLU A 165 7.24 -4.39 8.16
N ARG A 166 8.12 -5.20 7.56
CA ARG A 166 8.08 -5.55 6.14
C ARG A 166 6.78 -6.27 5.76
N LEU A 167 6.31 -7.18 6.61
CA LEU A 167 5.05 -7.90 6.36
C LEU A 167 3.82 -6.98 6.27
N THR A 168 3.85 -5.77 6.84
CA THR A 168 2.75 -4.81 6.71
C THR A 168 2.58 -4.25 5.30
N HIS A 169 3.61 -4.43 4.46
CA HIS A 169 3.66 -4.01 3.05
C HIS A 169 3.24 -5.11 2.07
N VAL A 170 2.92 -6.31 2.56
CA VAL A 170 2.36 -7.37 1.70
C VAL A 170 1.09 -6.83 1.02
N PRO A 171 0.97 -6.99 -0.31
CA PRO A 171 -0.19 -6.51 -1.06
C PRO A 171 -1.51 -7.15 -0.58
N PRO A 172 -2.64 -6.40 -0.62
CA PRO A 172 -3.95 -6.96 -0.33
C PRO A 172 -4.31 -8.19 -1.14
N GLY A 173 -4.97 -9.13 -0.48
CA GLY A 173 -5.29 -10.45 -1.00
C GLY A 173 -4.17 -11.46 -0.77
N PHE A 174 -2.92 -11.01 -0.57
CA PHE A 174 -1.76 -11.84 -0.32
C PHE A 174 -1.31 -11.84 1.15
N GLU A 175 -2.02 -11.13 2.05
CA GLU A 175 -1.76 -11.18 3.49
C GLU A 175 -1.90 -12.59 4.08
#